data_AF-A0A645CCW1-F1
#
_entry.id   AF-A0A645CCW1-F1
#
_cell.length_a   1.000
_cell.length_b   1.000
_cell.length_c   1.000
_cell.angle_alpha   90.00
_cell.angle_beta   90.00
_cell.angle_gamma   90.00
#
_symmetry.space_group_name_H-M   'P 1'
#
loop_
_entity.id
_entity.type
_entity.pdbx_description
1 polymer ?
#
loop_
_entity_poly.entity_id
_entity_poly.type
_entity_poly.pdbx_seq_one_letter_code
_entity_poly.pdbx_strand_id
1 'polypeptide(L)' 'MPTTKKMIENGLIKATICQQPELQGSKPLDILFSYLSTGEQPKKEHNYLRLDIRIKENM' A
#
# COMPACT_ATOMS: atom_id res chain seq x y z
N MET A 1 3.20 9.72 4.96
CA MET A 1 2.43 10.96 4.66
C MET A 1 2.58 11.96 5.80
N PRO A 2 3.63 12.79 5.82
CA PRO A 2 3.93 13.66 6.96
C PRO A 2 2.86 14.72 7.22
N THR A 3 2.26 15.26 6.15
CA THR A 3 1.23 16.31 6.21
C THR A 3 -0.07 15.80 6.81
N THR A 4 -0.59 14.68 6.30
CA THR A 4 -1.81 14.05 6.81
C THR A 4 -1.68 13.62 8.27
N LYS A 5 -0.50 13.12 8.67
CA LYS A 5 -0.23 12.79 10.08
C LYS A 5 -0.42 14.00 10.99
N LYS A 6 0.21 15.14 10.65
CA LYS A 6 0.04 16.40 11.40
C LYS A 6 -1.43 16.86 11.47
N MET A 7 -2.17 16.72 10.37
CA MET A 7 -3.60 17.07 10.34
C MET A 7 -4.44 16.19 11.28
N ILE A 8 -4.06 14.92 11.46
CA ILE A 8 -4.72 14.01 12.41
C ILE A 8 -4.36 14.33 13.85
N GLU A 9 -3.08 14.59 14.12
CA GLU A 9 -2.61 15.00 15.46
C GLU A 9 -3.30 16.28 15.95
N ASN A 10 -3.46 17.25 15.04
CA ASN A 10 -4.17 18.52 15.27
C ASN A 10 -5.70 18.37 15.32
N GLY A 11 -6.24 17.19 15.03
CA GLY A 11 -7.67 16.90 15.11
C GLY A 11 -8.53 17.40 13.94
N LEU A 12 -7.91 17.94 12.87
CA LEU A 12 -8.57 18.36 11.64
C LEU A 12 -9.09 17.15 10.84
N ILE A 13 -8.29 16.09 10.77
CA ILE A 13 -8.68 14.80 10.18
C ILE A 13 -8.91 13.79 11.32
N LYS A 14 -10.03 13.07 11.30
CA LYS A 14 -10.36 12.06 12.33
C LYS A 14 -9.80 10.68 12.01
N ALA A 15 -9.79 10.32 10.74
CA ALA A 15 -9.25 9.06 10.23
C ALA A 15 -8.74 9.25 8.80
N THR A 16 -7.77 8.43 8.40
CA THR A 16 -7.36 8.29 7.01
C THR A 16 -7.24 6.81 6.64
N ILE A 17 -7.46 6.51 5.36
CA ILE A 17 -7.25 5.17 4.81
C ILE A 17 -5.89 5.16 4.13
N CYS A 18 -4.96 4.41 4.71
CA CYS A 18 -3.63 4.20 4.16
C CYS A 18 -3.61 3.02 3.19
N GLN A 19 -2.62 3.08 2.31
CA GLN A 19 -2.29 2.05 1.34
C GLN A 19 -0.89 1.50 1.63
N GLN A 20 -0.50 0.45 0.90
CA GLN A 20 0.86 -0.13 0.93
C GLN A 20 1.63 0.25 -0.35
N PRO A 21 1.95 1.54 -0.59
CA PRO A 21 2.49 2.02 -1.88
C PRO A 21 3.82 1.38 -2.27
N GLU A 22 4.68 1.08 -1.30
CA GLU A 22 5.96 0.38 -1.56
C GLU A 22 5.73 -1.02 -2.12
N LEU A 23 4.78 -1.76 -1.55
CA LEU A 23 4.39 -3.07 -2.05
C LEU A 23 3.66 -2.97 -3.40
N GLN A 24 2.84 -1.94 -3.59
CA GLN A 24 2.17 -1.66 -4.87
C GLN A 24 3.19 -1.36 -5.99
N GLY A 25 4.30 -0.71 -5.68
CA GLY A 25 5.35 -0.40 -6.65
C GLY A 25 6.26 -1.59 -6.95
N SER A 26 6.72 -2.30 -5.91
CA SER A 26 7.68 -3.40 -6.06
C SER A 26 7.06 -4.66 -6.66
N LYS A 27 5.88 -5.07 -6.18
CA LYS A 27 5.30 -6.37 -6.53
C LYS A 27 4.99 -6.56 -8.02
N PRO A 28 4.47 -5.57 -8.76
CA PRO A 28 4.30 -5.70 -10.20
C PRO A 28 5.64 -5.90 -10.94
N LEU A 29 6.72 -5.27 -10.46
CA LEU A 29 8.05 -5.43 -11.03
C LEU A 29 8.58 -6.85 -10.79
N ASP A 30 8.39 -7.38 -9.58
CA ASP A 30 8.77 -8.76 -9.25
C ASP A 30 8.03 -9.78 -10.12
N ILE A 31 6.72 -9.59 -10.30
CA ILE A 31 5.88 -10.44 -11.16
C ILE A 31 6.37 -10.37 -12.61
N LEU A 32 6.60 -9.16 -13.13
CA LEU A 32 7.06 -8.95 -14.50
C LEU A 32 8.45 -9.58 -14.71
N PHE A 33 9.38 -9.36 -13.79
CA PHE A 33 10.72 -9.91 -13.86
C PHE A 33 10.69 -11.45 -13.83
N SER A 34 9.91 -12.05 -12.94
CA SER A 34 9.81 -13.52 -12.82
C SER A 34 9.26 -14.13 -14.11
N TYR A 35 8.22 -13.51 -14.69
CA TYR A 35 7.65 -13.92 -15.97
C TYR A 35 8.67 -13.86 -17.11
N LEU A 36 9.39 -12.74 -17.24
CA LEU A 36 10.34 -12.56 -18.34
C LEU A 36 11.60 -13.41 -18.20
N SER A 37 12.08 -13.63 -16.97
CA SER A 37 13.34 -14.34 -16.72
C SER A 37 13.19 -15.86 -16.62
N THR A 38 12.05 -16.36 -16.14
CA THR A 38 11.85 -17.79 -15.88
C THR A 38 10.63 -18.39 -16.58
N GLY A 39 9.75 -17.56 -17.15
CA GLY A 39 8.46 -17.99 -17.69
C GLY A 39 7.38 -18.25 -16.63
N GLU A 40 7.64 -17.97 -15.34
CA GLU A 40 6.65 -18.13 -14.27
C GLU A 40 5.43 -17.26 -14.55
N GLN A 41 4.26 -17.89 -14.66
CA GLN A 41 3.00 -17.18 -14.87
C GLN A 41 2.54 -16.48 -13.59
N PRO A 42 1.88 -15.31 -13.67
CA PRO A 42 1.25 -14.68 -12.52
C PRO A 42 0.30 -15.64 -11.80
N LYS A 43 0.45 -15.78 -10.48
CA LYS A 43 -0.32 -16.76 -9.68
C LYS A 43 -1.81 -16.43 -9.57
N LYS A 44 -2.18 -15.17 -9.80
CA LYS A 44 -3.54 -14.63 -9.67
C LYS A 44 -3.71 -13.46 -10.64
N GLU A 45 -4.92 -13.29 -11.14
CA GLU A 45 -5.29 -12.14 -11.97
C GLU A 45 -5.23 -10.81 -11.18
N HIS A 46 -5.68 -10.84 -9.91
CA HIS A 46 -5.72 -9.66 -9.05
C HIS A 46 -4.92 -9.86 -7.76
N ASN A 47 -4.13 -8.84 -7.39
CA ASN A 47 -3.42 -8.76 -6.11
C ASN A 47 -4.04 -7.66 -5.24
N TYR A 48 -5.09 -7.99 -4.50
CA TYR A 48 -5.69 -7.06 -3.55
C TYR A 48 -4.79 -6.88 -2.33
N LEU A 49 -4.68 -5.64 -1.86
CA LEU A 49 -3.85 -5.27 -0.72
C LEU A 49 -4.69 -4.96 0.50
N ARG A 50 -4.03 -4.96 1.65
CA ARG A 50 -4.65 -4.53 2.89
C ARG A 50 -4.86 -3.02 2.86
N LEU A 51 -6.03 -2.60 3.33
CA LEU A 51 -6.30 -1.22 3.72
C LEU A 51 -6.04 -1.08 5.21
N ASP A 52 -5.34 -0.02 5.59
CA ASP A 52 -5.09 0.30 6.99
C ASP A 52 -5.78 1.61 7.34
N ILE A 53 -6.63 1.60 8.38
CA ILE A 53 -7.25 2.83 8.89
C ILE A 53 -6.37 3.40 9.99
N ARG A 54 -5.90 4.65 9.80
CA ARG A 54 -5.13 5.39 10.80
C ARG A 54 -5.99 6.47 11.42
N ILE A 55 -6.16 6.37 12.73
CA ILE A 55 -6.75 7.35 13.64
C ILE A 55 -5.66 7.86 14.58
N LYS A 56 -5.96 8.87 15.39
CA LYS A 56 -4.97 9.47 16.28
C LYS A 56 -4.34 8.45 17.24
N GLU A 57 -5.11 7.45 17.66
CA GLU A 57 -4.76 6.44 18.66
C GLU A 57 -3.85 5.33 18.10
N ASN A 58 -3.82 5.11 16.79
CA ASN A 58 -3.04 4.04 16.15
C ASN A 58 -2.12 4.53 15.03
N MET A 59 -1.78 5.84 15.07
CA MET A 59 -0.97 6.52 14.06
C MET A 59 0.41 5.90 13.89
#